data_AF-A0A7K4MRI1-F1
#
_entry.id   AF-A0A7K4MRI1-F1
#
_cell.length_a   1.000
_cell.length_b   1.000
_cell.length_c   1.000
_cell.angle_alpha   90.00
_cell.angle_beta   90.00
_cell.angle_gamma   90.00
#
_symmetry.space_group_name_H-M   'P 1'
#
loop_
_entity.id
_entity.type
_entity.pdbx_description
1 polymer ?
#
loop_
_entity_poly.entity_id
_entity_poly.type
_entity_poly.pdbx_seq_one_letter_code
_entity_poly.pdbx_strand_id
1 'polypeptide(L)'
;MKPYPLLTKNFIEFFIKKDLSEKVLLELGSGLSTIFWADYFRKVYTYESDPNWIKKLEEYGIPKNVELTLVKDNSFPFPNLLFTEHSFISQIKNSDYVIIDNDSTPIPRIDYAKFITLHKKEESQIILDNGTWQPIAYKFLQENFFCRDFPGTNIDKQITVTSLFFERKTEKYDYIHYLK
;
A
#
# COMPACT_ATOMS: atom_id res chain seq x y z
N MET A 1 -3.86 -22.05 -11.06
CA MET A 1 -4.54 -21.40 -9.91
C MET A 1 -4.19 -19.92 -9.99
N LYS A 2 -5.15 -19.00 -9.85
CA LYS A 2 -4.84 -17.56 -9.85
C LYS A 2 -4.01 -17.24 -8.59
N PRO A 3 -3.04 -16.31 -8.69
CA PRO A 3 -2.22 -15.92 -7.56
C PRO A 3 -3.12 -15.28 -6.49
N TYR A 4 -2.84 -15.54 -5.21
CA TYR A 4 -3.61 -14.99 -4.10
C TYR A 4 -2.64 -14.32 -3.11
N PRO A 5 -2.94 -13.10 -2.63
CA PRO A 5 -2.05 -12.38 -1.71
C PRO A 5 -1.89 -13.09 -0.35
N LEU A 6 -0.75 -12.85 0.31
CA LEU A 6 -0.50 -13.31 1.69
C LEU A 6 -1.08 -12.37 2.77
N LEU A 7 -1.80 -11.34 2.35
CA LEU A 7 -2.60 -10.47 3.24
C LEU A 7 -3.69 -11.27 3.98
N THR A 8 -4.24 -10.68 5.03
CA THR A 8 -5.34 -11.30 5.78
C THR A 8 -6.59 -11.49 4.91
N LYS A 9 -7.16 -12.70 4.89
CA LYS A 9 -8.32 -13.04 4.03
C LYS A 9 -9.50 -12.10 4.21
N ASN A 10 -9.83 -11.77 5.47
CA ASN A 10 -10.94 -10.87 5.79
C ASN A 10 -10.76 -9.48 5.17
N PHE A 11 -9.52 -8.98 5.07
CA PHE A 11 -9.23 -7.73 4.37
C PHE A 11 -9.50 -7.88 2.88
N ILE A 12 -8.94 -8.90 2.23
CA ILE A 12 -9.09 -9.13 0.79
C ILE A 12 -10.59 -9.25 0.44
N GLU A 13 -11.34 -10.11 1.14
CA GLU A 13 -12.77 -10.34 0.92
C GLU A 13 -13.63 -9.08 1.13
N PHE A 14 -13.24 -8.21 2.06
CA PHE A 14 -13.88 -6.90 2.23
C PHE A 14 -13.52 -5.96 1.07
N PHE A 15 -12.23 -5.93 0.70
CA PHE A 15 -11.67 -4.91 -0.16
C PHE A 15 -12.10 -5.09 -1.62
N ILE A 16 -12.11 -6.33 -2.13
CA ILE A 16 -12.51 -6.63 -3.52
C ILE A 16 -14.01 -6.48 -3.79
N LYS A 17 -14.83 -6.23 -2.75
CA LYS A 17 -16.25 -5.89 -2.92
C LYS A 17 -16.47 -4.44 -3.36
N LYS A 18 -15.44 -3.61 -3.28
CA LYS A 18 -15.46 -2.22 -3.78
C LYS A 18 -15.29 -2.21 -5.30
N ASP A 19 -15.83 -1.21 -5.96
CA ASP A 19 -15.45 -0.91 -7.34
C ASP A 19 -14.08 -0.21 -7.35
N LEU A 20 -13.06 -0.95 -7.81
CA LEU A 20 -11.66 -0.51 -7.88
C LEU A 20 -11.22 -0.28 -9.33
N SER A 21 -12.12 -0.48 -10.31
CA SER A 21 -11.79 -0.56 -11.74
C SER A 21 -11.18 0.73 -12.29
N GLU A 22 -11.52 1.88 -11.72
CA GLU A 22 -10.97 3.19 -12.06
C GLU A 22 -9.89 3.69 -11.09
N LYS A 23 -9.54 2.89 -10.08
CA LYS A 23 -8.62 3.26 -9.01
C LYS A 23 -7.18 2.92 -9.36
N VAL A 24 -6.26 3.64 -8.74
CA VAL A 24 -4.81 3.45 -8.86
C VAL A 24 -4.25 2.94 -7.53
N LEU A 25 -3.47 1.87 -7.60
CA LEU A 25 -2.77 1.28 -6.46
C LEU A 25 -1.27 1.57 -6.56
N LEU A 26 -0.65 1.95 -5.44
CA LEU A 26 0.79 1.80 -5.22
C LEU A 26 1.02 0.69 -4.19
N GLU A 27 1.87 -0.26 -4.50
CA GLU A 27 2.25 -1.37 -3.63
C GLU A 27 3.75 -1.29 -3.33
N LEU A 28 4.10 -1.42 -2.05
CA LEU A 28 5.48 -1.54 -1.58
C LEU A 28 5.66 -2.98 -1.08
N GLY A 29 6.56 -3.74 -1.71
CA GLY A 29 6.65 -5.20 -1.58
C GLY A 29 5.83 -5.87 -2.67
N SER A 30 6.47 -6.18 -3.79
CA SER A 30 5.80 -6.85 -4.91
C SER A 30 5.76 -8.36 -4.68
N GLY A 31 4.77 -9.00 -5.27
CA GLY A 31 4.67 -10.45 -5.20
C GLY A 31 3.47 -10.96 -5.98
N LEU A 32 2.99 -12.14 -5.60
CA LEU A 32 1.76 -12.68 -6.18
C LEU A 32 0.54 -11.76 -5.91
N SER A 33 0.62 -10.92 -4.88
CA SER A 33 -0.32 -9.83 -4.63
C SER A 33 -0.41 -8.85 -5.80
N THR A 34 0.71 -8.45 -6.38
CA THR A 34 0.77 -7.54 -7.54
C THR A 34 -0.08 -8.07 -8.69
N ILE A 35 0.08 -9.35 -9.02
CA ILE A 35 -0.64 -10.00 -10.11
C ILE A 35 -2.14 -10.10 -9.79
N PHE A 36 -2.48 -10.39 -8.53
CA PHE A 36 -3.86 -10.38 -8.07
C PHE A 36 -4.49 -8.99 -8.19
N TRP A 37 -3.81 -7.93 -7.75
CA TRP A 37 -4.33 -6.56 -7.77
C TRP A 37 -4.52 -6.01 -9.17
N ALA A 38 -3.72 -6.46 -10.14
CA ALA A 38 -3.86 -6.06 -11.53
C ALA A 38 -5.24 -6.41 -12.14
N ASP A 39 -5.95 -7.41 -11.62
CA ASP A 39 -7.30 -7.76 -12.06
C ASP A 39 -8.38 -6.77 -11.57
N TYR A 40 -8.09 -5.98 -10.53
CA TYR A 40 -9.08 -5.11 -9.87
C TYR A 40 -8.83 -3.62 -10.09
N PHE A 41 -7.57 -3.22 -10.27
CA PHE A 41 -7.17 -1.81 -10.38
C PHE A 41 -6.90 -1.39 -11.82
N ARG A 42 -7.22 -0.13 -12.14
CA ARG A 42 -6.88 0.47 -13.46
C ARG A 42 -5.38 0.45 -13.72
N LYS A 43 -4.59 0.75 -12.69
CA LYS A 43 -3.13 0.84 -12.73
C LYS A 43 -2.57 0.40 -11.37
N VAL A 44 -1.49 -0.38 -11.41
CA VAL A 44 -0.73 -0.79 -10.23
C VAL A 44 0.72 -0.33 -10.43
N TYR A 45 1.20 0.55 -9.55
CA TYR A 45 2.61 0.79 -9.35
C TYR A 45 3.09 -0.16 -8.26
N THR A 46 4.21 -0.85 -8.45
CA THR A 46 4.74 -1.74 -7.42
C THR A 46 6.26 -1.65 -7.34
N TYR A 47 6.77 -1.71 -6.11
CA TYR A 47 8.18 -1.57 -5.78
C TYR A 47 8.67 -2.81 -5.04
N GLU A 48 9.75 -3.42 -5.53
CA GLU A 48 10.35 -4.61 -4.94
C GLU A 48 11.85 -4.40 -4.75
N SER A 49 12.40 -4.85 -3.63
CA SER A 49 13.83 -4.78 -3.33
C SER A 49 14.58 -6.09 -3.62
N ASP A 50 13.90 -7.23 -3.59
CA ASP A 50 14.48 -8.53 -3.93
C ASP A 50 14.44 -8.78 -5.44
N PRO A 51 15.60 -8.74 -6.14
CA PRO A 51 15.63 -8.99 -7.58
C PRO A 51 15.15 -10.40 -7.97
N ASN A 52 15.19 -11.37 -7.05
CA ASN A 52 14.65 -12.71 -7.31
C ASN A 52 13.13 -12.69 -7.42
N TRP A 53 12.45 -11.87 -6.60
CA TRP A 53 11.00 -11.70 -6.72
C TRP A 53 10.62 -10.99 -8.02
N ILE A 54 11.39 -9.98 -8.45
CA ILE A 54 11.19 -9.33 -9.75
C ILE A 54 11.28 -10.35 -10.89
N LYS A 55 12.36 -11.15 -10.92
CA LYS A 55 12.55 -12.18 -11.93
C LYS A 55 11.38 -13.19 -11.94
N LYS A 56 10.92 -13.60 -10.75
CA LYS A 56 9.77 -14.50 -10.62
C LYS A 56 8.48 -13.88 -11.15
N LEU A 57 8.25 -12.58 -10.98
CA LEU A 57 7.11 -11.88 -11.54
C LEU A 57 7.20 -11.73 -13.05
N GLU A 58 8.40 -11.48 -13.59
CA GLU A 58 8.66 -11.47 -15.03
C GLU A 58 8.37 -12.83 -15.66
N GLU A 59 8.81 -13.92 -15.02
CA GLU A 59 8.53 -15.30 -15.42
C GLU A 59 7.03 -15.63 -15.36
N TYR A 60 6.31 -15.07 -14.38
CA TYR A 60 4.85 -15.22 -14.28
C TYR A 60 4.11 -14.48 -15.40
N GLY A 61 4.70 -13.40 -15.90
CA GLY A 61 4.11 -12.49 -16.87
C GLY A 61 3.47 -11.28 -16.17
N ILE A 62 4.12 -10.12 -16.31
CA ILE A 62 3.65 -8.86 -15.73
C ILE A 62 2.46 -8.32 -16.55
N PRO A 63 1.29 -8.09 -15.93
CA PRO A 63 0.15 -7.49 -16.60
C PRO A 63 0.45 -6.09 -17.16
N LYS A 64 -0.21 -5.71 -18.26
CA LYS A 64 0.05 -4.44 -18.97
C LYS A 64 -0.22 -3.19 -18.13
N ASN A 65 -1.11 -3.29 -17.13
CA ASN A 65 -1.44 -2.21 -16.20
C ASN A 65 -0.54 -2.17 -14.96
N VAL A 66 0.50 -3.00 -14.90
CA VAL A 66 1.48 -3.01 -13.81
C VAL A 66 2.76 -2.30 -14.26
N GLU A 67 3.29 -1.45 -13.38
CA GLU A 67 4.62 -0.86 -13.51
C GLU A 67 5.46 -1.29 -12.31
N LEU A 68 6.39 -2.20 -12.57
CA LEU A 68 7.27 -2.82 -11.57
C LEU A 68 8.60 -2.08 -11.54
N THR A 69 9.01 -1.62 -10.36
CA THR A 69 10.28 -0.91 -10.16
C THR A 69 11.15 -1.63 -9.11
N LEU A 70 12.41 -1.91 -9.47
CA LEU A 70 13.41 -2.39 -8.51
C LEU A 70 13.84 -1.24 -7.59
N VAL A 71 13.62 -1.41 -6.29
CA VAL A 71 14.20 -0.55 -5.26
C VAL A 71 15.68 -0.86 -5.19
N LYS A 72 16.49 0.07 -5.69
CA LYS A 72 17.95 -0.06 -5.63
C LYS A 72 18.43 0.04 -4.19
N ASP A 73 19.53 -0.65 -3.92
CA ASP A 73 20.13 -0.70 -2.60
C ASP A 73 20.38 0.70 -2.03
N ASN A 74 19.90 0.94 -0.81
CA ASN A 74 20.02 2.20 -0.08
C ASN A 74 21.29 2.23 0.77
N SER A 75 22.38 1.71 0.21
CA SER A 75 23.66 1.68 0.89
C SER A 75 24.15 3.08 1.22
N PHE A 76 24.83 3.22 2.37
CA PHE A 76 25.52 4.44 2.76
C PHE A 76 26.42 4.94 1.61
N PRO A 77 26.48 6.27 1.32
CA PRO A 77 26.04 7.39 2.14
C PRO A 77 24.66 7.96 1.82
N PHE A 78 23.88 7.35 0.92
CA PHE A 78 22.59 7.88 0.47
C PHE A 78 21.45 6.95 0.88
N PRO A 79 21.09 6.88 2.18
CA PRO A 79 19.91 6.12 2.59
C PRO A 79 18.67 6.73 1.93
N ASN A 80 17.75 5.86 1.48
CA ASN A 80 16.44 6.23 0.95
C ASN A 80 16.46 7.07 -0.34
N LEU A 81 17.31 6.74 -1.33
CA LEU A 81 17.32 7.41 -2.64
C LEU A 81 15.92 7.47 -3.28
N LEU A 82 15.14 6.41 -3.12
CA LEU A 82 13.76 6.32 -3.60
C LEU A 82 12.90 7.51 -3.17
N PHE A 83 13.10 8.06 -1.96
CA PHE A 83 12.33 9.19 -1.43
C PHE A 83 12.68 10.54 -2.08
N THR A 84 13.73 10.58 -2.89
CA THR A 84 14.10 11.75 -3.69
C THR A 84 13.65 11.62 -5.15
N GLU A 85 13.16 10.45 -5.56
CA GLU A 85 12.74 10.22 -6.94
C GLU A 85 11.40 10.90 -7.25
N HIS A 86 11.41 11.78 -8.26
CA HIS A 86 10.20 12.46 -8.72
C HIS A 86 9.09 11.51 -9.17
N SER A 87 9.45 10.38 -9.78
CA SER A 87 8.52 9.31 -10.18
C SER A 87 7.78 8.75 -8.97
N PHE A 88 8.51 8.35 -7.92
CA PHE A 88 7.91 7.78 -6.71
C PHE A 88 6.95 8.76 -6.03
N ILE A 89 7.37 10.02 -5.86
CA ILE A 89 6.52 11.07 -5.28
C ILE A 89 5.27 11.29 -6.14
N SER A 90 5.41 11.31 -7.48
CA SER A 90 4.29 11.47 -8.40
C SER A 90 3.30 10.30 -8.29
N GLN A 91 3.81 9.06 -8.21
CA GLN A 91 2.96 7.88 -8.09
C GLN A 91 2.22 7.86 -6.75
N ILE A 92 2.86 8.22 -5.63
CA ILE A 92 2.16 8.39 -4.33
C ILE A 92 1.01 9.39 -4.43
N LYS A 93 1.23 10.54 -5.07
CA LYS A 93 0.21 11.59 -5.25
C LYS A 93 -0.96 11.15 -6.13
N ASN A 94 -0.71 10.25 -7.06
CA ASN A 94 -1.72 9.78 -8.02
C ASN A 94 -2.49 8.55 -7.53
N SER A 95 -1.96 7.79 -6.57
CA SER A 95 -2.58 6.56 -6.07
C SER A 95 -3.74 6.81 -5.12
N ASP A 96 -4.86 6.12 -5.34
CA ASP A 96 -6.01 6.10 -4.43
C ASP A 96 -5.76 5.21 -3.22
N TYR A 97 -4.92 4.19 -3.38
CA TYR A 97 -4.55 3.25 -2.34
C TYR A 97 -3.04 3.05 -2.32
N VAL A 98 -2.47 2.96 -1.13
CA VAL A 98 -1.06 2.61 -0.93
C VAL A 98 -0.95 1.42 0.02
N ILE A 99 -0.43 0.29 -0.46
CA ILE A 99 -0.14 -0.90 0.34
C ILE A 99 1.33 -0.86 0.80
N ILE A 100 1.55 -1.01 2.09
CA ILE A 100 2.86 -1.20 2.71
C ILE A 100 2.96 -2.67 3.16
N ASP A 101 3.59 -3.50 2.33
CA ASP A 101 3.82 -4.93 2.60
C ASP A 101 5.26 -5.38 2.30
N ASN A 102 6.21 -4.46 2.20
CA ASN A 102 7.61 -4.78 1.94
C ASN A 102 8.28 -5.46 3.14
N ASP A 103 9.38 -6.16 2.89
CA ASP A 103 10.29 -6.56 3.97
C ASP A 103 10.91 -5.31 4.62
N SER A 104 11.28 -5.37 5.91
CA SER A 104 11.87 -4.25 6.65
C SER A 104 13.23 -3.78 6.12
N THR A 105 13.82 -4.52 5.18
CA THR A 105 15.03 -4.16 4.45
C THR A 105 14.75 -4.05 2.94
N PRO A 106 15.32 -3.05 2.24
CA PRO A 106 16.25 -2.03 2.73
C PRO A 106 15.57 -0.83 3.40
N ILE A 107 14.25 -0.64 3.23
CA ILE A 107 13.51 0.48 3.81
C ILE A 107 12.50 -0.05 4.85
N PRO A 108 12.61 0.34 6.13
CA PRO A 108 11.63 -0.03 7.14
C PRO A 108 10.22 0.50 6.79
N ARG A 109 9.18 -0.30 7.10
CA ARG A 109 7.78 0.10 6.84
C ARG A 109 7.39 1.44 7.48
N ILE A 110 8.00 1.81 8.61
CA ILE A 110 7.77 3.10 9.27
C ILE A 110 8.23 4.29 8.42
N ASP A 111 9.33 4.15 7.68
CA ASP A 111 9.87 5.24 6.87
C ASP A 111 8.99 5.47 5.64
N TYR A 112 8.49 4.39 5.02
CA TYR A 112 7.43 4.48 4.03
C TYR A 112 6.16 5.12 4.59
N ALA A 113 5.68 4.66 5.75
CA ALA A 113 4.48 5.21 6.36
C ALA A 113 4.57 6.73 6.56
N LYS A 114 5.69 7.22 7.12
CA LYS A 114 5.94 8.66 7.29
C LYS A 114 5.97 9.40 5.96
N PHE A 115 6.69 8.86 4.98
CA PHE A 115 6.84 9.52 3.69
C PHE A 115 5.53 9.59 2.90
N ILE A 116 4.74 8.51 2.92
CA ILE A 116 3.41 8.46 2.29
C ILE A 116 2.46 9.44 2.97
N THR A 117 2.44 9.51 4.31
CA THR A 117 1.61 10.47 5.05
C THR A 117 1.87 11.92 4.62
N LEU A 118 3.12 12.27 4.31
CA LEU A 118 3.49 13.63 3.88
C LEU A 118 3.11 13.95 2.42
N HIS A 119 3.01 12.93 1.55
CA HIS A 119 2.96 13.15 0.11
C HIS A 119 1.69 12.61 -0.57
N LYS A 120 0.91 11.74 0.06
CA LYS A 120 -0.35 11.22 -0.49
C LYS A 120 -1.34 12.37 -0.73
N LYS A 121 -2.27 12.19 -1.68
CA LYS A 121 -3.46 13.06 -1.74
C LYS A 121 -4.37 12.76 -0.55
N GLU A 122 -5.21 13.72 -0.18
CA GLU A 122 -6.08 13.65 1.01
C GLU A 122 -6.93 12.38 1.02
N GLU A 123 -7.61 12.08 -0.09
CA GLU A 123 -8.51 10.95 -0.22
C GLU A 123 -7.83 9.56 -0.26
N SER A 124 -6.50 9.51 -0.39
CA SER A 124 -5.78 8.24 -0.45
C SER A 124 -5.87 7.46 0.86
N GLN A 125 -6.11 6.15 0.75
CA GLN A 125 -6.13 5.23 1.88
C GLN A 125 -4.82 4.44 1.94
N ILE A 126 -4.30 4.25 3.16
CA ILE A 126 -3.08 3.47 3.40
C ILE A 126 -3.49 2.10 3.93
N ILE A 127 -2.86 1.05 3.42
CA ILE A 127 -3.05 -0.33 3.87
C ILE A 127 -1.71 -0.80 4.42
N LEU A 128 -1.68 -1.24 5.67
CA LEU A 128 -0.48 -1.85 6.28
C LEU A 128 -0.78 -3.33 6.51
N ASP A 129 -0.03 -4.22 5.87
CA ASP A 129 -0.11 -5.63 6.24
C ASP A 129 0.68 -5.89 7.52
N ASN A 130 0.26 -6.91 8.27
CA ASN A 130 0.91 -7.36 9.51
C ASN A 130 1.26 -6.22 10.46
N GLY A 131 0.32 -5.29 10.68
CA GLY A 131 0.53 -4.13 11.54
C GLY A 131 0.98 -4.51 12.96
N THR A 132 0.50 -5.65 13.47
CA THR A 132 0.91 -6.19 14.78
C THR A 132 2.35 -6.67 14.84
N TRP A 133 2.96 -7.03 13.71
CA TRP A 133 4.38 -7.37 13.60
C TRP A 133 5.25 -6.13 13.35
N GLN A 134 4.62 -5.01 13.01
CA GLN A 134 5.25 -3.74 12.65
C GLN A 134 4.73 -2.61 13.54
N PRO A 135 4.88 -2.72 14.88
CA PRO A 135 4.15 -1.90 15.85
C PRO A 135 4.46 -0.41 15.76
N ILE A 136 5.66 -0.04 15.31
CA ILE A 136 6.07 1.37 15.17
C ILE A 136 5.32 2.02 13.98
N ALA A 137 5.27 1.36 12.83
CA ALA A 137 4.54 1.84 11.66
C ALA A 137 3.04 1.88 11.94
N TYR A 138 2.50 0.82 12.56
CA TYR A 138 1.10 0.74 12.95
C TYR A 138 0.69 1.87 13.89
N LYS A 139 1.45 2.08 14.98
CA LYS A 139 1.17 3.15 15.94
C LYS A 139 1.22 4.53 15.28
N PHE A 140 2.24 4.80 14.45
CA PHE A 140 2.33 6.04 13.70
C PHE A 140 1.09 6.29 12.84
N LEU A 141 0.64 5.29 12.08
CA LEU A 141 -0.56 5.43 11.23
C LEU A 141 -1.84 5.60 12.07
N GLN A 142 -1.96 4.90 13.21
CA GLN A 142 -3.09 5.08 14.13
C GLN A 142 -3.17 6.48 14.75
N GLU A 143 -2.02 7.10 15.05
CA GLU A 143 -1.96 8.47 15.59
C GLU A 143 -2.40 9.51 14.54
N ASN A 144 -2.26 9.21 13.25
CA ASN A 144 -2.54 10.16 12.15
C ASN A 144 -3.87 9.92 11.43
N PHE A 145 -4.46 8.71 11.48
CA PHE A 145 -5.64 8.33 10.69
C PHE A 145 -6.69 7.54 11.49
N PHE A 146 -7.90 7.40 10.95
CA PHE A 146 -8.79 6.33 11.41
C PHE A 146 -8.27 4.99 10.94
N CYS A 147 -8.31 4.00 11.82
CA CYS A 147 -7.88 2.64 11.54
C CYS A 147 -9.06 1.69 11.56
N ARG A 148 -9.15 0.80 10.57
CA ARG A 148 -9.99 -0.39 10.60
C ARG A 148 -9.11 -1.61 10.43
N ASP A 149 -9.05 -2.43 11.48
CA ASP A 149 -8.31 -3.68 11.46
C ASP A 149 -9.14 -4.83 10.88
N PHE A 150 -8.45 -5.74 10.19
CA PHE A 150 -9.01 -6.96 9.66
C PHE A 150 -8.19 -8.15 10.18
N PRO A 151 -8.40 -8.59 11.43
CA PRO A 151 -7.72 -9.76 11.96
C PRO A 151 -8.25 -11.04 11.31
N GLY A 152 -7.41 -12.06 11.19
CA GLY A 152 -7.80 -13.36 10.63
C GLY A 152 -6.62 -14.21 10.23
N THR A 153 -6.84 -15.09 9.25
CA THR A 153 -5.76 -15.89 8.66
C THR A 153 -5.44 -15.43 7.24
N ASN A 154 -4.21 -15.61 6.81
CA ASN A 154 -3.85 -15.55 5.39
C ASN A 154 -4.08 -16.91 4.69
N ILE A 155 -3.68 -17.03 3.42
CA ILE A 155 -3.84 -18.29 2.68
C ILE A 155 -3.02 -19.45 3.26
N ASP A 156 -1.90 -19.14 3.90
CA ASP A 156 -1.01 -20.09 4.59
C ASP A 156 -1.44 -20.41 6.04
N LYS A 157 -2.64 -19.96 6.44
CA LYS A 157 -3.22 -20.17 7.78
C LYS A 157 -2.45 -19.50 8.92
N GLN A 158 -1.56 -18.55 8.62
CA GLN A 158 -0.91 -17.72 9.64
C GLN A 158 -1.89 -16.68 10.16
N ILE A 159 -1.86 -16.42 11.47
CA ILE A 159 -2.65 -15.36 12.09
C ILE A 159 -1.99 -14.02 11.76
N THR A 160 -2.71 -13.18 11.04
CA THR A 160 -2.25 -11.90 10.52
C THR A 160 -3.29 -10.81 10.77
N VAL A 161 -2.87 -9.55 10.69
CA VAL A 161 -3.77 -8.39 10.75
C VAL A 161 -3.34 -7.39 9.68
N THR A 162 -4.12 -7.30 8.61
CA THR A 162 -4.06 -6.19 7.66
C THR A 162 -4.95 -5.05 8.15
N SER A 163 -4.44 -3.82 8.12
CA SER A 163 -5.13 -2.63 8.63
C SER A 163 -5.32 -1.59 7.54
N LEU A 164 -6.51 -1.01 7.47
CA LEU A 164 -6.85 0.07 6.54
C LEU A 164 -6.91 1.40 7.29
N PHE A 165 -6.18 2.40 6.79
CA PHE A 165 -6.09 3.75 7.34
C PHE A 165 -6.62 4.79 6.37
N PHE A 166 -7.43 5.73 6.87
CA PHE A 166 -8.07 6.77 6.06
C PHE A 166 -8.34 8.03 6.87
N GLU A 167 -8.50 9.16 6.17
CA GLU A 167 -8.74 10.47 6.78
C GLU A 167 -9.99 10.51 7.63
N ARG A 168 -9.96 11.38 8.64
CA ARG A 168 -11.16 11.75 9.39
C ARG A 168 -12.03 12.60 8.48
N LYS A 169 -13.23 12.13 8.14
CA LYS A 169 -14.24 13.02 7.57
C LYS A 169 -14.58 14.07 8.62
N THR A 170 -14.07 15.28 8.47
CA THR A 170 -14.62 16.44 9.16
C THR A 170 -15.84 16.87 8.36
N GLU A 171 -17.02 16.84 8.98
CA GLU A 171 -18.15 17.58 8.43
C GLU A 171 -17.72 19.05 8.40
N LYS A 172 -17.46 19.59 7.19
CA LYS A 172 -17.53 21.03 7.02
C LYS A 172 -18.99 21.40 7.22
N TYR A 173 -19.35 21.79 8.45
CA TYR A 173 -20.59 22.52 8.67
C TYR A 173 -20.44 23.86 7.94
N ASP A 174 -20.94 23.92 6.71
CA ASP A 174 -21.10 25.18 5.98
C ASP A 174 -22.16 26.01 6.73
N TYR A 175 -21.71 26.91 7.59
CA TYR A 175 -22.53 27.84 8.39
C TYR A 175 -23.25 28.92 7.55
N ILE A 176 -23.62 28.64 6.30
CA ILE A 176 -24.09 29.66 5.35
C ILE A 176 -25.62 29.61 5.09
N HIS A 177 -26.40 28.78 5.78
CA HIS A 177 -27.84 28.66 5.50
C HIS A 177 -28.86 29.07 6.57
N TYR A 178 -28.47 29.83 7.60
CA TYR A 178 -29.43 30.31 8.63
C TYR A 178 -29.57 31.84 8.77
N LEU A 179 -29.23 32.61 7.74
CA LEU A 179 -29.58 34.04 7.67
C LEU A 179 -30.24 34.37 6.33
N LYS A 180 -31.54 34.04 6.21
CA LYS A 180 -32.49 34.70 5.32
C LYS A 180 -33.83 34.82 6.00
#